data_AF-A0A8J3IFX6-F1
#
_entry.id   AF-A0A8J3IFX6-F1
#
_cell.length_a   1.000
_cell.length_b   1.000
_cell.length_c   1.000
_cell.angle_alpha   90.00
_cell.angle_beta   90.00
_cell.angle_gamma   90.00
#
_symmetry.space_group_name_H-M   'P 1'
#
loop_
_entity.id
_entity.type
_entity.pdbx_description
1 polymer ?
#
loop_
_entity_poly.entity_id
_entity_poly.type
_entity_poly.pdbx_seq_one_letter_code
_entity_poly.pdbx_strand_id
1 'polypeptide(L)'
;MARRKNAEEFARFLYTLAHQCGLNRAAEVVILGDGARWIWRLAEEHFPNAVHIVDLYHAREHIWDVANAAHGPATPQGAAWAKQADDLLSRGKIKEDLERTSEVDPFESSHSSSPL
;
A
#
# COMPACT_ATOMS: atom_id res chain seq x y z
N MET A 1 14.54 -22.90 5.33
CA MET A 1 15.48 -22.67 4.21
C MET A 1 14.76 -21.80 3.16
N ALA A 2 15.04 -20.51 3.09
CA ALA A 2 14.39 -19.60 2.14
C ALA A 2 14.90 -19.90 0.73
N ARG A 3 14.02 -20.43 -0.13
CA ARG A 3 14.33 -20.67 -1.55
C ARG A 3 14.22 -19.31 -2.26
N ARG A 4 15.34 -18.71 -2.66
CA ARG A 4 15.33 -17.57 -3.59
C ARG A 4 14.79 -18.09 -4.93
N LYS A 5 13.53 -17.81 -5.19
CA LYS A 5 12.83 -18.07 -6.45
C LYS A 5 12.66 -16.72 -7.15
N ASN A 6 12.76 -16.69 -8.47
CA ASN A 6 12.34 -15.50 -9.22
C ASN A 6 10.80 -15.34 -9.13
N ALA A 7 10.27 -14.21 -9.59
CA ALA A 7 8.85 -13.88 -9.50
C ALA A 7 7.95 -14.99 -10.10
N GLU A 8 8.33 -15.56 -11.24
CA GLU A 8 7.57 -16.62 -11.92
C GLU A 8 7.55 -17.94 -11.12
N GLU A 9 8.71 -18.36 -10.60
CA GLU A 9 8.81 -19.57 -9.78
C GLU A 9 8.07 -19.44 -8.45
N PHE A 10 8.05 -18.22 -7.90
CA PHE A 10 7.25 -17.89 -6.73
C PHE A 10 5.76 -17.98 -7.05
N ALA A 11 5.30 -17.39 -8.16
CA ALA A 11 3.90 -17.39 -8.58
C ALA A 11 3.37 -18.80 -8.82
N ARG A 12 4.12 -19.64 -9.53
CA ARG A 12 3.76 -21.06 -9.74
C ARG A 12 3.65 -21.84 -8.44
N PHE A 13 4.56 -21.58 -7.49
CA PHE A 13 4.51 -22.19 -6.17
C PHE A 13 3.28 -21.73 -5.37
N LEU A 14 3.00 -20.43 -5.36
CA LEU A 14 1.84 -19.85 -4.71
C LEU A 14 0.53 -20.43 -5.28
N TYR A 15 0.42 -20.52 -6.60
CA TYR A 15 -0.73 -21.12 -7.27
C TYR A 15 -0.94 -22.59 -6.89
N THR A 16 0.15 -23.36 -6.82
CA THR A 16 0.11 -24.76 -6.41
C THR A 16 -0.40 -24.91 -4.97
N LEU A 17 0.10 -24.07 -4.05
CA LEU A 17 -0.36 -24.04 -2.67
C LEU A 17 -1.82 -23.61 -2.57
N ALA A 18 -2.22 -22.56 -3.28
CA ALA A 18 -3.60 -22.10 -3.31
C ALA A 18 -4.55 -23.21 -3.76
N HIS A 19 -4.18 -23.95 -4.81
CA HIS A 19 -4.95 -25.10 -5.28
C HIS A 19 -5.06 -26.21 -4.23
N GLN A 20 -3.96 -26.52 -3.51
CA GLN A 20 -3.97 -27.47 -2.39
C GLN A 20 -4.85 -27.00 -1.24
N CYS A 21 -4.92 -25.69 -1.00
CA CYS A 21 -5.80 -25.06 -0.02
C CYS A 21 -7.27 -24.95 -0.49
N GLY A 22 -7.60 -25.44 -1.69
CA GLY A 22 -8.98 -25.49 -2.17
C GLY A 22 -9.42 -24.31 -3.02
N LEU A 23 -8.48 -23.61 -3.70
CA LEU A 23 -8.77 -22.52 -4.65
C LEU A 23 -9.99 -22.80 -5.55
N ASN A 24 -10.08 -24.00 -6.15
CA ASN A 24 -11.17 -24.35 -7.06
C ASN A 24 -12.55 -24.46 -6.40
N ARG A 25 -12.61 -24.53 -5.07
CA ARG A 25 -13.86 -24.60 -4.29
C ARG A 25 -14.14 -23.29 -3.53
N ALA A 26 -13.23 -22.32 -3.61
CA ALA A 26 -13.41 -21.04 -2.94
C ALA A 26 -14.51 -20.25 -3.66
N ALA A 27 -15.48 -19.75 -2.90
CA ALA A 27 -16.51 -18.85 -3.43
C ALA A 27 -15.94 -17.47 -3.79
N GLU A 28 -14.89 -17.05 -3.07
CA GLU A 28 -14.18 -15.80 -3.27
C GLU A 28 -12.68 -16.04 -3.02
N VAL A 29 -11.86 -15.38 -3.84
CA VAL A 29 -10.40 -15.40 -3.71
C VAL A 29 -9.95 -13.98 -3.45
N VAL A 30 -9.19 -13.77 -2.40
CA VAL A 30 -8.63 -12.45 -2.04
C VAL A 30 -7.11 -12.55 -2.02
N ILE A 31 -6.45 -11.58 -2.65
CA ILE A 31 -5.00 -11.42 -2.62
C ILE A 31 -4.67 -10.16 -1.84
N LEU A 32 -3.89 -10.33 -0.77
CA LEU A 32 -3.30 -9.22 -0.03
C LEU A 32 -1.88 -8.95 -0.57
N GLY A 33 -1.61 -7.70 -0.93
CA GLY A 33 -0.31 -7.28 -1.46
C GLY A 33 0.14 -5.96 -0.87
N ASP A 34 1.45 -5.73 -0.81
CA ASP A 34 2.06 -4.53 -0.22
C ASP A 34 1.94 -3.25 -1.07
N GLY A 35 1.33 -3.32 -2.26
CA GLY A 35 1.27 -2.21 -3.20
C GLY A 35 2.32 -2.26 -4.31
N ALA A 36 3.31 -3.16 -4.24
CA ALA A 36 4.34 -3.29 -5.26
C ALA A 36 3.78 -3.79 -6.61
N ARG A 37 4.11 -3.07 -7.69
CA ARG A 37 3.63 -3.37 -9.05
C ARG A 37 3.82 -4.81 -9.52
N TRP A 38 4.90 -5.46 -9.10
CA TRP A 38 5.18 -6.84 -9.51
C TRP A 38 4.23 -7.85 -8.87
N ILE A 39 3.73 -7.59 -7.64
CA ILE A 39 2.73 -8.42 -6.98
C ILE A 39 1.42 -8.36 -7.76
N TRP A 40 0.98 -7.14 -8.12
CA TRP A 40 -0.27 -6.96 -8.85
C TRP A 40 -0.23 -7.60 -10.23
N ARG A 41 0.90 -7.50 -10.94
CA ARG A 41 1.07 -8.20 -12.21
C ARG A 41 0.94 -9.72 -12.06
N LEU A 42 1.57 -10.30 -11.04
CA LEU A 42 1.47 -11.74 -10.77
C LEU A 42 0.05 -12.15 -10.37
N ALA A 43 -0.61 -11.34 -9.54
CA ALA A 43 -1.99 -11.56 -9.10
C ALA A 43 -2.95 -11.55 -10.28
N GLU A 44 -2.85 -10.54 -11.17
CA GLU A 44 -3.64 -10.47 -12.41
C GLU A 44 -3.41 -11.66 -13.33
N GLU A 45 -2.15 -12.09 -13.49
CA GLU A 45 -1.81 -13.19 -14.39
C GLU A 45 -2.31 -14.55 -13.88
N HIS A 46 -2.20 -14.82 -12.58
CA HIS A 46 -2.46 -16.15 -12.01
C HIS A 46 -3.84 -16.27 -11.33
N PHE A 47 -4.43 -15.13 -10.96
CA PHE A 47 -5.70 -15.06 -10.21
C PHE A 47 -6.57 -13.90 -10.73
N PRO A 48 -6.91 -13.85 -12.03
CA PRO A 48 -7.60 -12.71 -12.65
C PRO A 48 -8.98 -12.39 -12.05
N ASN A 49 -9.59 -13.35 -11.33
CA ASN A 49 -10.89 -13.18 -10.70
C ASN A 49 -10.80 -12.89 -9.19
N ALA A 50 -9.60 -12.72 -8.65
CA ALA A 50 -9.41 -12.43 -7.22
C ALA A 50 -9.67 -10.94 -6.93
N VAL A 51 -10.17 -10.67 -5.73
CA VAL A 51 -10.19 -9.31 -5.18
C VAL A 51 -8.78 -8.97 -4.70
N HIS A 52 -8.22 -7.88 -5.21
CA HIS A 52 -6.88 -7.42 -4.86
C HIS A 52 -6.98 -6.31 -3.80
N ILE A 53 -6.39 -6.53 -2.63
CA ILE A 53 -6.48 -5.62 -1.49
C ILE A 53 -5.07 -5.26 -1.05
N VAL A 54 -4.80 -3.96 -0.91
CA VAL A 54 -3.55 -3.48 -0.32
C VAL A 54 -3.50 -3.85 1.16
N ASP A 55 -2.38 -4.38 1.61
CA ASP A 55 -2.13 -4.68 3.01
C ASP A 55 -2.17 -3.40 3.86
N LEU A 56 -2.96 -3.45 4.94
CA LEU A 56 -3.23 -2.27 5.76
C LEU A 56 -1.96 -1.75 6.46
N TYR A 57 -1.03 -2.63 6.82
CA TYR A 57 0.21 -2.22 7.46
C TYR A 57 1.07 -1.38 6.49
N HIS A 58 1.21 -1.82 5.24
CA HIS A 58 1.94 -1.07 4.21
C HIS A 58 1.24 0.23 3.81
N ALA A 59 -0.09 0.23 3.73
CA ALA A 59 -0.85 1.46 3.50
C ALA A 59 -0.57 2.53 4.57
N ARG A 60 -0.45 2.11 5.85
CA ARG A 60 -0.08 3.00 6.95
C ARG A 60 1.36 3.51 6.82
N GLU A 61 2.31 2.66 6.46
CA GLU A 61 3.69 3.09 6.21
C GLU A 61 3.73 4.20 5.16
N HIS A 62 3.00 4.02 4.05
CA HIS A 62 2.93 5.04 3.00
C HIS A 62 2.29 6.35 3.45
N ILE A 63 1.29 6.33 4.34
CA ILE A 63 0.75 7.55 4.96
C ILE A 63 1.86 8.33 5.68
N TRP A 64 2.71 7.64 6.44
CA TRP A 64 3.82 8.28 7.16
C TRP A 64 4.91 8.77 6.21
N ASP A 65 5.19 8.05 5.13
CA ASP A 65 6.12 8.49 4.08
C ASP A 65 5.66 9.81 3.44
N VAL A 66 4.37 9.89 3.07
CA VAL A 66 3.78 11.12 2.51
C VAL A 66 3.85 12.26 3.52
N ALA A 67 3.50 12.00 4.79
CA ALA A 67 3.54 13.01 5.83
C ALA A 67 4.96 13.59 6.03
N ASN A 68 5.96 12.71 6.05
CA ASN A 68 7.36 13.10 6.19
C ASN A 68 7.88 13.86 4.97
N ALA A 69 7.42 13.49 3.76
CA ALA A 69 7.78 14.21 2.54
C ALA A 69 7.16 15.62 2.51
N ALA A 70 5.88 15.77 2.85
CA ALA A 70 5.15 17.03 2.77
C ALA A 70 5.40 18.00 3.93
N HIS A 71 5.72 17.50 5.13
CA HIS A 71 5.87 18.34 6.32
C HIS A 71 7.25 18.28 6.95
N GLY A 72 8.20 17.56 6.32
CA GLY A 72 9.49 17.25 6.88
C GLY A 72 9.45 16.09 7.88
N PRO A 73 10.58 15.39 8.07
CA PRO A 73 10.64 14.21 8.92
C PRO A 73 10.41 14.56 10.39
N ALA A 74 9.58 13.76 11.07
CA ALA A 74 9.33 13.85 12.51
C ALA A 74 8.81 15.22 13.01
N THR A 75 8.09 15.97 12.17
CA THR A 75 7.44 17.22 12.60
C THR A 75 6.11 16.97 13.31
N PRO A 76 5.72 17.80 14.30
CA PRO A 76 4.38 17.71 14.92
C PRO A 76 3.24 17.83 13.89
N GLN A 77 3.45 18.67 12.87
CA GLN A 77 2.52 18.87 11.76
C GLN A 77 2.36 17.59 10.94
N GLY A 78 3.48 16.97 10.54
CA GLY A 78 3.47 15.69 9.83
C GLY A 78 2.84 14.56 10.64
N ALA A 79 3.14 14.46 11.93
CA ALA A 79 2.54 13.45 12.80
C ALA A 79 1.02 13.64 12.98
N ALA A 80 0.56 14.88 13.16
CA ALA A 80 -0.87 15.19 13.21
C ALA A 80 -1.56 14.86 11.88
N TRP A 81 -0.90 15.18 10.76
CA TRP A 81 -1.39 14.86 9.43
C TRP A 81 -1.49 13.34 9.22
N ALA A 82 -0.44 12.57 9.54
CA ALA A 82 -0.42 11.12 9.36
C ALA A 82 -1.48 10.43 10.21
N LYS A 83 -1.68 10.89 11.45
CA LYS A 83 -2.70 10.32 12.35
C LYS A 83 -4.12 10.53 11.81
N GLN A 84 -4.42 11.69 11.24
CA GLN A 84 -5.73 11.95 10.64
C GLN A 84 -5.99 11.07 9.42
N ALA A 85 -4.98 10.87 8.57
CA ALA A 85 -5.05 9.94 7.44
C ALA A 85 -5.28 8.50 7.91
N ASP A 86 -4.50 8.03 8.89
CA ASP A 86 -4.67 6.69 9.46
C ASP A 86 -6.06 6.48 10.09
N ASP A 87 -6.63 7.51 10.72
CA ASP A 87 -8.00 7.48 11.24
C ASP A 87 -9.04 7.33 10.12
N LEU A 88 -8.85 7.98 8.97
CA LEU A 88 -9.72 7.84 7.80
C LEU A 88 -9.58 6.45 7.18
N LEU A 89 -8.34 6.00 6.95
CA LEU A 89 -8.02 4.66 6.44
C LEU A 89 -8.65 3.57 7.32
N SER A 90 -8.50 3.67 8.64
CA SER A 90 -9.04 2.70 9.61
C SER A 90 -10.57 2.68 9.65
N ARG A 91 -11.25 3.74 9.21
CA ARG A 91 -12.72 3.82 9.08
C ARG A 91 -13.22 3.46 7.67
N GLY A 92 -12.32 3.04 6.77
CA GLY A 92 -12.67 2.73 5.38
C GLY A 92 -12.98 3.97 4.54
N LYS A 93 -12.57 5.16 4.99
CA LYS A 93 -12.81 6.43 4.31
C LYS A 93 -11.77 6.72 3.23
N ILE A 94 -11.54 5.75 2.35
CA ILE A 94 -10.44 5.76 1.37
C ILE A 94 -10.50 6.96 0.42
N LYS A 95 -11.69 7.38 -0.02
CA LYS A 95 -11.83 8.54 -0.92
C LYS A 95 -11.41 9.83 -0.24
N GLU A 96 -11.88 10.05 0.98
CA GLU A 96 -11.56 11.23 1.80
C GLU A 96 -10.05 11.26 2.10
N ASP A 97 -9.45 10.10 2.36
CA ASP A 97 -8.01 9.96 2.57
C ASP A 97 -7.17 10.27 1.31
N LEU A 98 -7.62 9.79 0.14
CA LEU A 98 -6.98 10.07 -1.16
C LEU A 98 -7.07 11.53 -1.57
N GLU A 99 -8.24 12.15 -1.42
CA GLU A 99 -8.44 13.58 -1.69
C GLU A 99 -7.47 14.42 -0.86
N ARG A 100 -7.40 14.15 0.45
CA ARG A 100 -6.49 14.83 1.35
C ARG A 100 -5.01 14.58 1.03
N THR A 101 -4.67 13.37 0.59
CA THR A 101 -3.31 13.05 0.13
C THR A 101 -2.95 13.81 -1.15
N SER A 102 -3.92 14.12 -2.01
CA SER A 102 -3.68 14.92 -3.22
C SER A 102 -3.53 16.43 -2.96
N GLU A 103 -3.98 16.92 -1.79
CA GLU A 103 -3.91 18.33 -1.41
C GLU A 103 -2.56 18.74 -0.81
N VAL A 104 -1.75 17.79 -0.36
CA VAL A 104 -0.38 18.05 0.09
C VAL A 104 0.58 17.86 -1.08
N ASP A 105 1.32 18.92 -1.43
CA ASP A 105 2.45 18.81 -2.32
C ASP A 105 3.71 18.42 -1.52
N PRO A 106 4.24 17.20 -1.68
CA PRO A 106 5.46 16.77 -1.00
C PRO A 106 6.73 17.55 -1.44
N PHE A 107 6.62 18.45 -2.41
CA PHE A 107 7.75 19.19 -2.98
C PHE A 107 7.67 20.72 -2.79
N GLU A 108 6.59 21.29 -2.23
CA GLU A 108 6.45 22.76 -2.09
C GLU A 108 7.25 23.37 -0.92
N SER A 109 7.65 22.60 0.09
CA SER A 109 8.35 23.15 1.27
C SER A 109 9.87 23.21 1.12
N SER A 110 10.37 24.15 0.31
CA SER A 110 11.78 24.57 0.37
C SER A 110 12.09 26.04 0.02
N HIS A 111 11.10 26.94 -0.02
CA HIS A 111 11.37 28.38 -0.25
C HIS A 111 10.50 29.28 0.64
N SER A 112 10.86 29.39 1.92
CA SER A 112 10.49 30.57 2.72
C SER A 112 11.76 31.31 3.11
N SER A 113 12.01 32.41 2.40
CA SER A 113 13.10 33.35 2.58
C SER A 113 13.23 33.82 4.03
N SER A 114 14.44 33.79 4.58
CA SER A 114 14.82 34.63 5.73
C SER A 114 14.85 36.09 5.28
N PRO A 115 14.16 37.03 5.97
CA PRO A 115 14.40 38.45 5.77
C PRO A 115 15.75 38.83 6.39
N LEU A 116 16.52 39.63 5.65
CA LEU A 116 17.71 40.35 6.10
C LEU A 116 17.35 41.40 7.17
#